data_AF-A0A2T2R1S5-F1
#
_entry.id   AF-A0A2T2R1S5-F1
#
_cell.length_a   1.000
_cell.length_b   1.000
_cell.length_c   1.000
_cell.angle_alpha   90.00
_cell.angle_beta   90.00
_cell.angle_gamma   90.00
#
_symmetry.space_group_name_H-M   'P 1'
#
loop_
_entity.id
_entity.type
_entity.pdbx_description
1 polymer ?
#
loop_
_entity_poly.entity_id
_entity_poly.type
_entity_poly.pdbx_seq_one_letter_code
_entity_poly.pdbx_strand_id
1 'polypeptide(L)'
;MIDSLQKVEGKILDSRCNWDAIDPEVAKQDTELLDLLREACLIESYFAVYTGKMMELFWDDVDATSVISIEAFEAFTHYRILKRYLDIVDYRPVTEEEVVSLRAEEKDDAVEDPIEELVNFMITEHFAAYFFSDLAERTDEPVLAGMLPRLANEEVSHSQFGYDLLDKRIDKDTELKERVAKLAKDFEHVGMYALSEVSNVKEDNIEAIQELDDMVKQLTGYNLSDI
;
A
#
# COMPACT_ATOMS: atom_id res chain seq x y z
N MET A 1 -29.56 -8.77 -1.79
CA MET A 1 -28.20 -8.97 -1.26
C MET A 1 -27.18 -8.06 -1.95
N ILE A 2 -27.24 -7.92 -3.29
CA ILE A 2 -26.39 -6.97 -4.05
C ILE A 2 -26.62 -5.50 -3.62
N ASP A 3 -27.88 -5.11 -3.43
CA ASP A 3 -28.25 -3.73 -3.06
C ASP A 3 -27.72 -3.27 -1.69
N SER A 4 -27.56 -4.17 -0.71
CA SER A 4 -27.03 -3.79 0.62
C SER A 4 -25.52 -3.56 0.61
N LEU A 5 -24.77 -4.36 -0.16
CA LEU A 5 -23.32 -4.20 -0.29
C LEU A 5 -22.99 -2.88 -1.01
N GLN A 6 -23.65 -2.63 -2.14
CA GLN A 6 -23.51 -1.37 -2.88
C GLN A 6 -23.84 -0.14 -2.03
N LYS A 7 -24.85 -0.23 -1.16
CA LYS A 7 -25.22 0.87 -0.24
C LYS A 7 -24.19 1.12 0.85
N VAL A 8 -23.61 0.06 1.43
CA VAL A 8 -22.57 0.21 2.47
C VAL A 8 -21.32 0.79 1.85
N GLU A 9 -20.90 0.21 0.73
CA GLU A 9 -19.74 0.66 -0.01
C GLU A 9 -19.89 2.11 -0.48
N GLY A 10 -21.01 2.46 -1.11
CA GLY A 10 -21.30 3.84 -1.53
C GLY A 10 -21.19 4.83 -0.37
N LYS A 11 -21.71 4.50 0.81
CA LYS A 11 -21.57 5.36 2.01
C LYS A 11 -20.12 5.55 2.44
N ILE A 12 -19.30 4.49 2.39
CA ILE A 12 -17.87 4.58 2.73
C ILE A 12 -17.19 5.52 1.72
N LEU A 13 -17.36 5.26 0.42
CA LEU A 13 -16.70 6.03 -0.64
C LEU A 13 -17.17 7.49 -0.70
N ASP A 14 -18.46 7.75 -0.59
CA ASP A 14 -19.05 9.10 -0.63
C ASP A 14 -18.63 9.96 0.57
N SER A 15 -18.21 9.33 1.68
CA SER A 15 -17.66 10.05 2.84
C SER A 15 -16.20 10.49 2.65
N ARG A 16 -15.50 9.92 1.65
CA ARG A 16 -14.06 10.08 1.44
C ARG A 16 -13.73 11.05 0.32
N CYS A 17 -14.60 11.22 -0.68
CA CYS A 17 -14.35 12.07 -1.84
C CYS A 17 -15.59 12.84 -2.29
N ASN A 18 -15.38 14.06 -2.81
CA ASN A 18 -16.43 14.83 -3.47
C ASN A 18 -16.49 14.47 -4.96
N TRP A 19 -17.18 13.38 -5.30
CA TRP A 19 -17.22 12.83 -6.66
C TRP A 19 -17.75 13.81 -7.72
N ASP A 20 -18.65 14.71 -7.34
CA ASP A 20 -19.22 15.72 -8.26
C ASP A 20 -18.22 16.81 -8.66
N ALA A 21 -17.08 16.90 -7.97
CA ALA A 21 -16.02 17.87 -8.27
C ALA A 21 -14.94 17.32 -9.20
N ILE A 22 -15.02 16.05 -9.62
CA ILE A 22 -14.06 15.48 -10.56
C ILE A 22 -14.13 16.25 -11.87
N ASP A 23 -12.98 16.72 -12.36
CA ASP A 23 -12.84 17.31 -13.69
C ASP A 23 -12.06 16.35 -14.62
N PRO A 24 -12.75 15.55 -15.47
CA PRO A 24 -12.10 14.61 -16.36
C PRO A 24 -11.16 15.25 -17.39
N GLU A 25 -11.42 16.49 -17.79
CA GLU A 25 -10.59 17.20 -18.78
C GLU A 25 -9.29 17.68 -18.15
N VAL A 26 -9.31 18.08 -16.88
CA VAL A 26 -8.08 18.34 -16.11
C VAL A 26 -7.32 17.05 -15.86
N ALA A 27 -8.00 16.00 -15.40
CA ALA A 27 -7.39 14.70 -15.13
C ALA A 27 -6.62 14.15 -16.35
N LYS A 28 -7.23 14.22 -17.54
CA LYS A 28 -6.65 13.69 -18.79
C LYS A 28 -5.49 14.50 -19.37
N GLN A 29 -5.14 15.65 -18.78
CA GLN A 29 -3.94 16.40 -19.17
C GLN A 29 -2.65 15.69 -18.73
N ASP A 30 -2.73 14.82 -17.72
CA ASP A 30 -1.60 14.04 -17.22
C ASP A 30 -1.93 12.54 -17.22
N THR A 31 -1.87 11.92 -18.39
CA THR A 31 -2.17 10.49 -18.56
C THR A 31 -1.16 9.57 -17.87
N GLU A 32 0.07 10.04 -17.67
CA GLU A 32 1.10 9.28 -16.93
C GLU A 32 0.73 9.19 -15.45
N LEU A 33 0.24 10.28 -14.84
CA LEU A 33 -0.32 10.22 -13.50
C LEU A 33 -1.50 9.25 -13.42
N LEU A 34 -2.38 9.22 -14.43
CA LEU A 34 -3.50 8.26 -14.46
C LEU A 34 -3.03 6.81 -14.62
N ASP A 35 -1.93 6.56 -15.33
CA ASP A 35 -1.32 5.23 -15.42
C ASP A 35 -0.75 4.80 -14.06
N LEU A 36 -0.09 5.70 -13.33
CA LEU A 36 0.40 5.47 -11.97
C LEU A 36 -0.77 5.18 -11.00
N LEU A 37 -1.87 5.94 -11.06
CA LEU A 37 -3.06 5.67 -10.26
C LEU A 37 -3.70 4.32 -10.59
N ARG A 38 -3.66 3.91 -11.86
CA ARG A 38 -4.15 2.61 -12.28
C ARG A 38 -3.25 1.48 -11.75
N GLU A 39 -1.93 1.67 -11.76
CA GLU A 39 -0.99 0.73 -11.17
C GLU A 39 -1.25 0.55 -9.67
N ALA A 40 -1.33 1.66 -8.91
CA ALA A 40 -1.70 1.64 -7.50
C ALA A 40 -3.05 0.95 -7.29
N CYS A 41 -4.07 1.25 -8.11
CA CYS A 41 -5.36 0.58 -8.04
C CYS A 41 -5.27 -0.96 -8.17
N LEU A 42 -4.36 -1.48 -9.00
CA LEU A 42 -4.14 -2.92 -9.14
C LEU A 42 -3.42 -3.49 -7.92
N ILE A 43 -2.38 -2.82 -7.42
CA ILE A 43 -1.66 -3.20 -6.19
C ILE A 43 -2.63 -3.24 -5.00
N GLU A 44 -3.40 -2.17 -4.76
CA GLU A 44 -4.41 -2.11 -3.70
C GLU A 44 -5.46 -3.23 -3.84
N SER A 45 -5.80 -3.59 -5.08
CA SER A 45 -6.72 -4.69 -5.30
C SER A 45 -6.11 -6.04 -4.87
N TYR A 46 -4.79 -6.22 -4.96
CA TYR A 46 -4.11 -7.44 -4.55
C TYR A 46 -4.10 -7.62 -3.03
N PHE A 47 -4.12 -6.53 -2.25
CA PHE A 47 -3.99 -6.58 -0.80
C PHE A 47 -5.05 -7.45 -0.11
N ALA A 48 -6.24 -7.62 -0.68
CA ALA A 48 -7.23 -8.58 -0.16
C ALA A 48 -6.72 -10.03 -0.06
N VAL A 49 -5.81 -10.44 -0.96
CA VAL A 49 -5.11 -11.74 -0.91
C VAL A 49 -3.96 -11.67 0.09
N TYR A 50 -3.11 -10.64 -0.03
CA TYR A 50 -1.94 -10.45 0.82
C TYR A 50 -2.29 -10.42 2.32
N THR A 51 -3.24 -9.57 2.72
CA THR A 51 -3.67 -9.45 4.12
C THR A 51 -4.33 -10.75 4.61
N GLY A 52 -4.96 -11.52 3.72
CA GLY A 52 -5.49 -12.85 4.04
C GLY A 52 -4.39 -13.83 4.44
N LYS A 53 -3.26 -13.83 3.70
CA LYS A 53 -2.08 -14.63 4.03
C LYS A 53 -1.41 -14.14 5.32
N MET A 54 -1.29 -12.83 5.50
CA MET A 54 -0.77 -12.23 6.73
C MET A 54 -1.60 -12.61 7.96
N MET A 55 -2.93 -12.63 7.84
CA MET A 55 -3.82 -13.11 8.92
C MET A 55 -3.57 -14.57 9.30
N GLU A 56 -3.30 -15.43 8.32
CA GLU A 56 -2.93 -16.82 8.58
C GLU A 56 -1.56 -16.92 9.23
N LEU A 57 -0.57 -16.18 8.73
CA LEU A 57 0.80 -16.17 9.25
C LEU A 57 0.86 -15.71 10.71
N PHE A 58 0.02 -14.73 11.07
CA PHE A 58 -0.01 -14.12 12.40
C PHE A 58 -1.21 -14.55 13.26
N TRP A 59 -1.84 -15.69 12.97
CA TRP A 59 -3.10 -16.11 13.60
C TRP A 59 -3.06 -16.14 15.15
N ASP A 60 -1.88 -16.28 15.76
CA ASP A 60 -1.67 -16.32 17.21
C ASP A 60 -1.20 -14.99 17.83
N ASP A 61 -0.95 -13.95 17.03
CA ASP A 61 -0.60 -12.59 17.48
C ASP A 61 -1.80 -11.64 17.36
N VAL A 62 -2.40 -11.33 18.50
CA VAL A 62 -3.59 -10.46 18.60
C VAL A 62 -3.32 -9.05 18.11
N ASP A 63 -2.12 -8.51 18.35
CA ASP A 63 -1.81 -7.15 17.92
C ASP A 63 -1.62 -7.10 16.41
N ALA A 64 -0.92 -8.10 15.84
CA ALA A 64 -0.73 -8.22 14.40
C ALA A 64 -2.06 -8.38 13.67
N THR A 65 -2.91 -9.33 14.09
CA THR A 65 -4.23 -9.53 13.47
C THR A 65 -5.16 -8.32 13.64
N SER A 66 -4.97 -7.49 14.67
CA SER A 66 -5.72 -6.24 14.80
C SER A 66 -5.32 -5.22 13.73
N VAL A 67 -4.03 -5.00 13.52
CA VAL A 67 -3.55 -4.03 12.53
C VAL A 67 -3.77 -4.52 11.10
N ILE A 68 -3.56 -5.81 10.82
CA ILE A 68 -3.82 -6.41 9.50
C ILE A 68 -5.32 -6.33 9.15
N SER A 69 -6.22 -6.28 10.15
CA SER A 69 -7.67 -6.13 9.91
C SER A 69 -8.01 -4.71 9.47
N ILE A 70 -7.28 -3.73 10.00
CA ILE A 70 -7.41 -2.31 9.63
C ILE A 70 -6.88 -2.14 8.20
N GLU A 71 -5.66 -2.62 7.96
CA GLU A 71 -5.01 -2.65 6.65
C GLU A 71 -5.94 -3.23 5.56
N ALA A 72 -6.48 -4.42 5.79
CA ALA A 72 -7.39 -5.07 4.84
C ALA A 72 -8.63 -4.24 4.49
N PHE A 73 -9.11 -3.42 5.43
CA PHE A 73 -10.25 -2.53 5.20
C PHE A 73 -9.84 -1.23 4.49
N GLU A 74 -8.68 -0.68 4.83
CA GLU A 74 -8.17 0.56 4.25
C GLU A 74 -7.68 0.34 2.82
N ALA A 75 -6.89 -0.70 2.55
CA ALA A 75 -6.49 -1.09 1.19
C ALA A 75 -7.71 -1.40 0.29
N PHE A 76 -8.75 -2.07 0.83
CA PHE A 76 -10.02 -2.22 0.10
C PHE A 76 -10.63 -0.86 -0.26
N THR A 77 -10.59 0.09 0.68
CA THR A 77 -11.13 1.44 0.46
C THR A 77 -10.30 2.18 -0.60
N HIS A 78 -8.97 2.10 -0.56
CA HIS A 78 -8.08 2.69 -1.54
C HIS A 78 -8.34 2.15 -2.94
N TYR A 79 -8.34 0.83 -3.11
CA TYR A 79 -8.70 0.16 -4.36
C TYR A 79 -10.03 0.68 -4.92
N ARG A 80 -11.08 0.71 -4.10
CA ARG A 80 -12.42 1.11 -4.57
C ARG A 80 -12.50 2.59 -4.90
N ILE A 81 -11.80 3.45 -4.16
CA ILE A 81 -11.70 4.88 -4.44
C ILE A 81 -10.97 5.12 -5.77
N LEU A 82 -9.79 4.54 -5.94
CA LEU A 82 -8.98 4.68 -7.15
C LEU A 82 -9.71 4.15 -8.39
N LYS A 83 -10.31 2.95 -8.27
CA LYS A 83 -11.12 2.37 -9.34
C LYS A 83 -12.30 3.28 -9.72
N ARG A 84 -13.05 3.79 -8.74
CA ARG A 84 -14.20 4.67 -8.99
C ARG A 84 -13.77 5.98 -9.65
N TYR A 85 -12.63 6.54 -9.23
CA TYR A 85 -12.05 7.72 -9.87
C TYR A 85 -11.74 7.45 -11.35
N LEU A 86 -11.02 6.37 -11.67
CA LEU A 86 -10.69 5.98 -13.04
C LEU A 86 -11.94 5.69 -13.89
N ASP A 87 -12.97 5.08 -13.30
CA ASP A 87 -14.27 4.84 -13.94
C ASP A 87 -14.97 6.16 -14.29
N ILE A 88 -14.96 7.17 -13.39
CA ILE A 88 -15.61 8.48 -13.62
C ILE A 88 -14.84 9.30 -14.66
N VAL A 89 -13.50 9.30 -14.59
CA VAL A 89 -12.66 9.97 -15.59
C VAL A 89 -12.77 9.28 -16.95
N ASP A 90 -13.19 8.01 -17.00
CA ASP A 90 -13.20 7.18 -18.21
C ASP A 90 -11.80 7.08 -18.81
N TYR A 91 -10.83 6.69 -17.97
CA TYR A 91 -9.45 6.43 -18.37
C TYR A 91 -9.04 5.04 -17.95
N ARG A 92 -8.93 4.13 -18.94
CA ARG A 92 -8.55 2.72 -18.76
C ARG A 92 -9.14 2.13 -17.47
N PRO A 93 -10.46 1.98 -17.35
CA PRO A 93 -11.09 1.39 -16.16
C PRO A 93 -10.48 0.04 -15.77
N VAL A 94 -10.24 -0.19 -14.47
CA VAL A 94 -9.84 -1.52 -13.95
C VAL A 94 -11.07 -2.41 -13.91
N THR A 95 -11.01 -3.57 -14.56
CA THR A 95 -12.12 -4.53 -14.62
C THR A 95 -12.04 -5.56 -13.49
N GLU A 96 -13.18 -6.17 -13.16
CA GLU A 96 -13.22 -7.27 -12.18
C GLU A 96 -12.42 -8.50 -12.67
N GLU A 97 -12.44 -8.77 -13.98
CA GLU A 97 -11.67 -9.88 -14.57
C GLU A 97 -10.17 -9.69 -14.37
N GLU A 98 -9.66 -8.48 -14.61
CA GLU A 98 -8.24 -8.16 -14.36
C GLU A 98 -7.86 -8.36 -12.89
N VAL A 99 -8.68 -7.87 -11.95
CA VAL A 99 -8.43 -8.04 -10.51
C VAL A 99 -8.45 -9.52 -10.09
N VAL A 100 -9.39 -10.31 -10.63
CA VAL A 100 -9.46 -11.74 -10.33
C VAL A 100 -8.26 -12.48 -10.90
N SER A 101 -7.86 -12.17 -12.13
CA SER A 101 -6.67 -12.75 -12.75
C SER A 101 -5.42 -12.44 -11.95
N LEU A 102 -5.20 -11.17 -11.58
CA LEU A 102 -4.08 -10.71 -10.76
C LEU A 102 -3.99 -11.49 -9.44
N ARG A 103 -5.11 -11.60 -8.73
CA ARG A 103 -5.19 -12.33 -7.45
C ARG A 103 -4.98 -13.82 -7.60
N ALA A 104 -5.36 -14.40 -8.75
CA ALA A 104 -5.32 -15.84 -8.96
C ALA A 104 -3.91 -16.38 -9.16
N GLU A 105 -2.96 -15.52 -9.58
CA GLU A 105 -1.55 -15.91 -9.76
C GLU A 105 -0.91 -16.27 -8.42
N GLU A 106 -1.24 -15.52 -7.37
CA GLU A 106 -0.59 -15.62 -6.06
C GLU A 106 -1.42 -16.35 -4.99
N LYS A 107 -2.70 -16.64 -5.25
CA LYS A 107 -3.63 -17.09 -4.19
C LYS A 107 -3.21 -18.38 -3.46
N ASP A 108 -2.43 -19.23 -4.11
CA ASP A 108 -2.03 -20.54 -3.59
C ASP A 108 -0.60 -20.54 -3.01
N ASP A 109 0.15 -19.44 -3.19
CA ASP A 109 1.52 -19.32 -2.68
C ASP A 109 1.53 -19.06 -1.18
N ALA A 110 2.22 -19.94 -0.46
CA ALA A 110 2.35 -19.85 0.99
C ALA A 110 3.35 -18.76 1.36
N VAL A 111 3.00 -18.02 2.40
CA VAL A 111 3.87 -17.05 3.05
C VAL A 111 4.24 -17.65 4.41
N GLU A 112 5.53 -17.86 4.67
CA GLU A 112 6.00 -18.65 5.81
C GLU A 112 6.88 -17.87 6.79
N ASP A 113 7.49 -16.76 6.37
CA ASP A 113 8.45 -16.01 7.18
C ASP A 113 7.82 -14.72 7.74
N PRO A 114 7.41 -14.71 9.03
CA PRO A 114 6.78 -13.52 9.62
C PRO A 114 7.73 -12.32 9.75
N ILE A 115 9.04 -12.51 9.77
CA ILE A 115 9.97 -11.37 9.90
C ILE A 115 10.20 -10.71 8.55
N GLU A 116 10.41 -11.52 7.51
CA GLU A 116 10.51 -11.05 6.13
C GLU A 116 9.25 -10.29 5.71
N GLU A 117 8.08 -10.83 6.00
CA GLU A 117 6.83 -10.17 5.61
C GLU A 117 6.54 -8.88 6.35
N LEU A 118 6.89 -8.78 7.64
CA LEU A 118 6.74 -7.50 8.34
C LEU A 118 7.72 -6.45 7.82
N VAL A 119 8.91 -6.85 7.39
CA VAL A 119 9.86 -5.95 6.73
C VAL A 119 9.31 -5.52 5.37
N ASN A 120 8.83 -6.47 4.55
CA ASN A 120 8.28 -6.16 3.24
C ASN A 120 7.05 -5.27 3.35
N PHE A 121 6.11 -5.59 4.24
CA PHE A 121 4.97 -4.74 4.54
C PHE A 121 5.40 -3.33 4.97
N MET A 122 6.21 -3.19 6.03
CA MET A 122 6.63 -1.89 6.56
C MET A 122 7.24 -0.99 5.47
N ILE A 123 8.11 -1.55 4.62
CA ILE A 123 8.83 -0.80 3.60
C ILE A 123 7.94 -0.50 2.39
N THR A 124 7.06 -1.42 1.98
CA THR A 124 6.04 -1.16 0.96
C THR A 124 5.17 0.03 1.36
N GLU A 125 4.63 0.02 2.56
CA GLU A 125 3.76 1.10 3.04
C GLU A 125 4.51 2.44 3.14
N HIS A 126 5.79 2.39 3.55
CA HIS A 126 6.65 3.57 3.55
C HIS A 126 6.78 4.19 2.16
N PHE A 127 7.07 3.39 1.13
CA PHE A 127 7.16 3.90 -0.23
C PHE A 127 5.80 4.31 -0.80
N ALA A 128 4.71 3.65 -0.43
CA ALA A 128 3.36 4.03 -0.83
C ALA A 128 2.98 5.42 -0.28
N ALA A 129 3.37 5.75 0.97
CA ALA A 129 3.18 7.08 1.55
C ALA A 129 3.81 8.18 0.71
N TYR A 130 5.06 7.98 0.28
CA TYR A 130 5.77 8.92 -0.59
C TYR A 130 5.17 8.96 -1.99
N PHE A 131 4.81 7.80 -2.55
CA PHE A 131 4.17 7.71 -3.85
C PHE A 131 2.88 8.58 -3.91
N PHE A 132 1.98 8.42 -2.93
CA PHE A 132 0.76 9.22 -2.90
C PHE A 132 1.02 10.70 -2.61
N SER A 133 2.03 11.01 -1.78
CA SER A 133 2.43 12.41 -1.52
C SER A 133 2.94 13.09 -2.79
N ASP A 134 3.81 12.42 -3.55
CA ASP A 134 4.36 12.93 -4.80
C ASP A 134 3.29 13.10 -5.88
N LEU A 135 2.35 12.16 -5.99
CA LEU A 135 1.20 12.31 -6.88
C LEU A 135 0.31 13.50 -6.48
N ALA A 136 0.14 13.74 -5.17
CA ALA A 136 -0.63 14.86 -4.67
C ALA A 136 0.02 16.22 -5.02
N GLU A 137 1.35 16.30 -4.98
CA GLU A 137 2.10 17.49 -5.40
C GLU A 137 2.04 17.73 -6.92
N ARG A 138 1.92 16.66 -7.71
CA ARG A 138 1.92 16.69 -9.17
C ARG A 138 0.56 17.06 -9.77
N THR A 139 -0.55 16.73 -9.11
CA THR A 139 -1.89 16.85 -9.70
C THR A 139 -2.52 18.24 -9.54
N ASP A 140 -3.13 18.74 -10.60
CA ASP A 140 -4.01 19.91 -10.57
C ASP A 140 -5.50 19.53 -10.41
N GLU A 141 -5.83 18.23 -10.41
CA GLU A 141 -7.21 17.76 -10.31
C GLU A 141 -7.71 17.89 -8.86
N PRO A 142 -8.82 18.62 -8.60
CA PRO A 142 -9.21 19.00 -7.25
C PRO A 142 -9.56 17.83 -6.33
N VAL A 143 -10.11 16.73 -6.86
CA VAL A 143 -10.46 15.56 -6.06
C VAL A 143 -9.21 14.77 -5.70
N LEU A 144 -8.30 14.53 -6.65
CA LEU A 144 -7.00 13.91 -6.39
C LEU A 144 -6.17 14.72 -5.40
N ALA A 145 -6.07 16.04 -5.59
CA ALA A 145 -5.35 16.93 -4.68
C ALA A 145 -5.91 16.89 -3.25
N GLY A 146 -7.20 16.61 -3.10
CA GLY A 146 -7.82 16.40 -1.79
C GLY A 146 -7.63 14.99 -1.25
N MET A 147 -7.66 13.97 -2.11
CA MET A 147 -7.72 12.55 -1.75
C MET A 147 -6.36 11.93 -1.47
N LEU A 148 -5.37 12.18 -2.33
CA LEU A 148 -4.06 11.55 -2.26
C LEU A 148 -3.31 11.84 -0.96
N PRO A 149 -3.34 13.07 -0.37
CA PRO A 149 -2.74 13.31 0.94
C PRO A 149 -3.37 12.50 2.07
N ARG A 150 -4.64 12.10 1.94
CA ARG A 150 -5.29 11.24 2.94
C ARG A 150 -4.79 9.81 2.83
N LEU A 151 -4.67 9.29 1.61
CA LEU A 151 -4.13 7.94 1.38
C LEU A 151 -2.68 7.87 1.88
N ALA A 152 -1.85 8.84 1.49
CA ALA A 152 -0.47 8.94 1.97
C ALA A 152 -0.37 8.87 3.51
N ASN A 153 -1.26 9.56 4.24
CA ASN A 153 -1.25 9.54 5.70
C ASN A 153 -1.75 8.22 6.30
N GLU A 154 -2.61 7.49 5.60
CA GLU A 154 -3.01 6.12 5.96
C GLU A 154 -1.78 5.19 5.82
N GLU A 155 -1.01 5.28 4.71
CA GLU A 155 0.19 4.44 4.53
C GLU A 155 1.31 4.73 5.54
N VAL A 156 1.46 5.98 5.99
CA VAL A 156 2.37 6.30 7.12
C VAL A 156 1.98 5.50 8.36
N SER A 157 0.68 5.36 8.62
CA SER A 157 0.17 4.61 9.78
C SER A 157 0.39 3.11 9.60
N HIS A 158 0.21 2.59 8.37
CA HIS A 158 0.46 1.19 8.04
C HIS A 158 1.94 0.82 8.18
N SER A 159 2.84 1.66 7.65
CA SER A 159 4.28 1.49 7.84
C SER A 159 4.67 1.49 9.33
N GLN A 160 4.10 2.41 10.12
CA GLN A 160 4.33 2.44 11.55
C GLN A 160 3.82 1.18 12.27
N PHE A 161 2.72 0.57 11.82
CA PHE A 161 2.27 -0.72 12.38
C PHE A 161 3.29 -1.83 12.11
N GLY A 162 3.84 -1.91 10.90
CA GLY A 162 4.91 -2.84 10.56
C GLY A 162 6.15 -2.63 11.44
N TYR A 163 6.56 -1.37 11.61
CA TYR A 163 7.65 -0.97 12.51
C TYR A 163 7.40 -1.46 13.94
N ASP A 164 6.24 -1.15 14.54
CA ASP A 164 5.94 -1.46 15.94
C ASP A 164 5.88 -2.97 16.19
N LEU A 165 5.38 -3.74 15.22
CA LEU A 165 5.36 -5.21 15.30
C LEU A 165 6.76 -5.83 15.22
N LEU A 166 7.66 -5.24 14.42
CA LEU A 166 9.07 -5.63 14.36
C LEU A 166 9.80 -5.26 15.66
N ASP A 167 9.61 -4.03 16.16
CA ASP A 167 10.23 -3.54 17.40
C ASP A 167 9.85 -4.44 18.59
N LYS A 168 8.55 -4.75 18.74
CA LYS A 168 8.04 -5.68 19.77
C LYS A 168 8.67 -7.08 19.68
N ARG A 169 9.04 -7.54 18.49
CA ARG A 169 9.70 -8.85 18.29
C ARG A 169 11.19 -8.76 18.61
N ILE A 170 11.87 -7.71 18.15
CA ILE A 170 13.28 -7.41 18.45
C ILE A 170 13.50 -7.26 19.96
N ASP A 171 12.57 -6.63 20.68
CA ASP A 171 12.62 -6.50 22.13
C ASP A 171 12.61 -7.85 22.87
N LYS A 172 11.97 -8.86 22.27
CA LYS A 172 11.93 -10.24 22.81
C LYS A 172 13.14 -11.06 22.37
N ASP A 173 13.65 -10.80 21.17
CA ASP A 173 14.79 -11.49 20.59
C ASP A 173 15.69 -10.51 19.82
N THR A 174 16.75 -10.06 20.49
CA THR A 174 17.69 -9.09 19.92
C THR A 174 18.53 -9.64 18.78
N GLU A 175 18.59 -10.96 18.60
CA GLU A 175 19.29 -11.58 17.46
C GLU A 175 18.59 -11.26 16.13
N LEU A 176 17.30 -10.86 16.17
CA LEU A 176 16.54 -10.43 15.01
C LEU A 176 17.05 -9.13 14.37
N LYS A 177 17.80 -8.29 15.09
CA LYS A 177 18.26 -6.98 14.58
C LYS A 177 19.06 -7.11 13.28
N GLU A 178 20.06 -8.00 13.27
CA GLU A 178 20.89 -8.22 12.09
C GLU A 178 20.07 -8.81 10.93
N ARG A 179 19.10 -9.68 11.24
CA ARG A 179 18.23 -10.30 10.24
C ARG A 179 17.29 -9.29 9.60
N VAL A 180 16.60 -8.48 10.41
CA VAL A 180 15.69 -7.41 9.94
C VAL A 180 16.45 -6.44 9.03
N ALA A 181 17.66 -6.05 9.44
CA ALA A 181 18.45 -5.11 8.66
C ALA A 181 18.94 -5.70 7.32
N LYS A 182 19.25 -7.01 7.26
CA LYS A 182 19.53 -7.71 6.00
C LYS A 182 18.30 -7.80 5.09
N LEU A 183 17.16 -8.19 5.65
CA LEU A 183 15.90 -8.26 4.91
C LEU A 183 15.50 -6.90 4.36
N ALA A 184 15.70 -5.82 5.13
CA ALA A 184 15.40 -4.46 4.67
C ALA A 184 16.30 -4.03 3.49
N LYS A 185 17.55 -4.51 3.45
CA LYS A 185 18.46 -4.26 2.33
C LYS A 185 18.06 -5.05 1.07
N ASP A 186 17.61 -6.28 1.26
CA ASP A 186 17.19 -7.19 0.19
C ASP A 186 15.66 -7.15 -0.05
N PHE A 187 14.99 -6.08 0.42
CA PHE A 187 13.56 -5.89 0.41
C PHE A 187 12.93 -6.11 -0.96
N GLU A 188 11.76 -6.78 -0.98
CA GLU A 188 10.90 -6.90 -2.14
C GLU A 188 9.55 -6.22 -1.87
N HIS A 189 9.17 -5.30 -2.74
CA HIS A 189 7.91 -4.57 -2.62
C HIS A 189 6.72 -5.51 -2.82
N VAL A 190 5.76 -5.52 -1.89
CA VAL A 190 4.59 -6.43 -1.94
C VAL A 190 3.80 -6.29 -3.25
N GLY A 191 3.74 -5.09 -3.84
CA GLY A 191 3.17 -4.87 -5.18
C GLY A 191 3.83 -5.69 -6.29
N MET A 192 5.10 -6.10 -6.14
CA MET A 192 5.82 -6.98 -7.09
C MET A 192 5.31 -8.43 -7.06
N TYR A 193 4.60 -8.84 -6.00
CA TYR A 193 3.93 -10.13 -5.99
C TYR A 193 2.78 -10.16 -6.99
N ALA A 194 2.19 -9.00 -7.27
CA ALA A 194 1.07 -8.86 -8.20
C ALA A 194 1.51 -8.38 -9.59
N LEU A 195 2.52 -7.52 -9.67
CA LEU A 195 2.95 -6.85 -10.89
C LEU A 195 4.41 -7.13 -11.19
N SER A 196 4.79 -7.13 -12.47
CA SER A 196 6.18 -7.33 -12.89
C SER A 196 7.10 -6.15 -12.57
N GLU A 197 6.53 -4.99 -12.31
CA GLU A 197 7.23 -3.76 -11.94
C GLU A 197 6.32 -2.89 -11.06
N VAL A 198 6.93 -2.08 -10.21
CA VAL A 198 6.28 -1.03 -9.43
C VAL A 198 6.98 0.28 -9.77
N SER A 199 6.20 1.25 -10.24
CA SER A 199 6.67 2.51 -10.78
C SER A 199 6.84 3.54 -9.67
N ASN A 200 7.91 4.34 -9.76
CA ASN A 200 8.11 5.50 -8.89
C ASN A 200 7.59 6.78 -9.54
N VAL A 201 7.14 7.73 -8.73
CA VAL A 201 6.77 9.07 -9.24
C VAL A 201 8.02 9.91 -9.52
N LYS A 202 8.99 9.88 -8.61
CA LYS A 202 10.31 10.54 -8.73
C LYS A 202 11.39 9.49 -9.02
N GLU A 203 12.33 9.78 -9.92
CA GLU A 203 13.36 8.80 -10.32
C GLU A 203 14.32 8.41 -9.18
N ASP A 204 14.59 9.30 -8.23
CA ASP A 204 15.65 9.12 -7.23
C ASP A 204 15.17 8.73 -5.83
N ASN A 205 13.90 9.02 -5.48
CA ASN A 205 13.26 8.72 -4.18
C ASN A 205 14.16 9.00 -2.95
N ILE A 206 15.02 10.03 -3.03
CA ILE A 206 16.12 10.21 -2.06
C ILE A 206 15.58 10.38 -0.64
N GLU A 207 14.50 11.16 -0.48
CA GLU A 207 13.89 11.42 0.83
C GLU A 207 13.33 10.14 1.45
N ALA A 208 12.58 9.35 0.68
CA ALA A 208 12.04 8.07 1.13
C ALA A 208 13.16 7.09 1.51
N ILE A 209 14.24 7.01 0.73
CA ILE A 209 15.39 6.14 1.01
C ILE A 209 16.11 6.57 2.30
N GLN A 210 16.27 7.88 2.52
CA GLN A 210 16.91 8.41 3.72
C GLN A 210 16.09 8.11 4.97
N GLU A 211 14.77 8.34 4.92
CA GLU A 211 13.89 8.05 6.05
C GLU A 211 13.83 6.55 6.34
N LEU A 212 13.84 5.70 5.30
CA LEU A 212 13.95 4.25 5.46
C LEU A 212 15.24 3.83 6.19
N ASP A 213 16.40 4.39 5.81
CA ASP A 213 17.67 4.10 6.49
C ASP A 213 17.61 4.50 7.97
N ASP A 214 17.03 5.67 8.28
CA ASP A 214 16.84 6.14 9.65
C ASP A 214 15.89 5.22 10.45
N MET A 215 14.77 4.77 9.85
CA MET A 215 13.84 3.82 10.47
C MET A 215 14.51 2.48 10.78
N VAL A 216 15.21 1.89 9.80
CA VAL A 216 15.92 0.61 9.97
C VAL A 216 17.01 0.74 11.03
N LYS A 217 17.74 1.85 11.03
CA LYS A 217 18.74 2.15 12.06
C LYS A 217 18.13 2.30 13.44
N GLN A 218 16.95 2.90 13.55
CA GLN A 218 16.25 3.02 14.82
C GLN A 218 15.83 1.65 15.36
N LEU A 219 15.29 0.76 14.51
CA LEU A 219 14.90 -0.60 14.89
C LEU A 219 16.11 -1.48 15.26
N THR A 220 17.15 -1.43 14.43
CA THR A 220 18.18 -2.48 14.41
C THR A 220 19.53 -2.01 14.93
N GLY A 221 19.80 -0.70 14.90
CA GLY A 221 21.11 -0.11 15.17
C GLY A 221 22.10 -0.17 14.00
N TYR A 222 21.70 -0.71 12.85
CA TYR A 222 22.52 -0.79 11.63
C TYR A 222 22.05 0.23 10.59
N ASN A 223 22.97 0.85 9.86
CA ASN A 223 22.61 1.56 8.63
C ASN A 223 22.54 0.53 7.49
N LEU A 224 21.63 0.72 6.54
CA LEU A 224 21.52 -0.12 5.34
C LEU A 224 22.81 -0.12 4.51
N SER A 225 23.58 0.98 4.57
CA SER A 225 24.89 1.09 3.91
C SER A 225 25.99 0.23 4.54
N ASP A 226 25.82 -0.21 5.79
CA ASP A 226 26.86 -0.90 6.57
C ASP A 226 26.76 -2.43 6.51
N ILE A 227 25.71 -2.94 5.86
CA ILE A 227 25.36 -4.37 5.75
C ILE A 227 25.81 -4.90 4.39
#